data_AF-A0A3S0ZJA8-F1
#
_entry.id   AF-A0A3S0ZJA8-F1
#
_cell.length_a   1.000
_cell.length_b   1.000
_cell.length_c   1.000
_cell.angle_alpha   90.00
_cell.angle_beta   90.00
_cell.angle_gamma   90.00
#
_symmetry.space_group_name_H-M   'P 1'
#
loop_
_entity.id
_entity.type
_entity.pdbx_description
1 polymer ?
#
loop_
_entity_poly.entity_id
_entity_poly.type
_entity_poly.pdbx_seq_one_letter_code
_entity_poly.pdbx_strand_id
1 'polypeptide(L)'
;VGPILQSIETNLLSSKTFCIWDIELLKDLVSHAVQEKRELGSTLYWFEQNRIFQKLSYGLKSNLSSFEVMEHVLLLQKLVKLGIACLNADGETLFLKTLFCKVLFPNVQFLLNFASEYEHDILCLQIFKVIDTLFVTDWLHPDQTPPQVVLEILDAFNSQASDLLDFIKSYNLHIDTSLIGKRKKEGKNVVSKEFNFNSNILRCIIVIFLKSSALSFQRGQGLWNVVLPFLQVFELTSHQPTDDSTLQKWFIRYFADQDNHWIASLFSLLLIYKHVKKSCADFSSHTVSIQGTSISCPKDFLLIFCPHKLFVCFAKFIDYDYLVLSDFLISPETSFLPYFLSYLHYLLGDWESFQNIMDSSKKKPDSIKDDLTSDYLSNGVKSTQEGLSGDSSVSHRVTYNNPVVKNSPCDQASVQVVSYSDSDSDTGAKDSPPPRKRRCSQTQTYLEQNQTCDDSSSSIDECQNLKFQDSFDSIMGMIIRLRMHMSRLEERGLFPYKANALIKLLEACEDKYEQ
;
A
#
# COMPACT_ATOMS: atom_id res chain seq x y z
N VAL A 1 10.96 -27.24 -21.25
CA VAL A 1 10.95 -27.58 -19.81
C VAL A 1 11.52 -28.98 -19.52
N GLY A 2 10.99 -30.07 -20.10
CA GLY A 2 11.42 -31.46 -19.81
C GLY A 2 12.93 -31.76 -19.78
N PRO A 3 13.73 -31.42 -20.81
CA PRO A 3 15.18 -31.69 -20.81
C PRO A 3 15.96 -30.90 -19.75
N ILE A 4 15.50 -29.68 -19.44
CA ILE A 4 16.06 -28.85 -18.38
C ILE A 4 15.76 -29.48 -17.02
N LEU A 5 14.51 -29.89 -16.78
CA LEU A 5 14.12 -30.61 -15.56
C LEU A 5 14.91 -31.91 -15.38
N GLN A 6 15.17 -32.65 -16.46
CA GLN A 6 15.94 -33.89 -16.42
C GLN A 6 17.43 -33.64 -16.09
N SER A 7 18.04 -32.60 -16.67
CA SER A 7 19.41 -32.17 -16.33
C SER A 7 19.51 -31.69 -14.88
N ILE A 8 18.49 -30.96 -14.41
CA ILE A 8 18.36 -30.50 -13.03
C ILE A 8 18.24 -31.71 -12.10
N GLU A 9 17.40 -32.69 -12.43
CA GLU A 9 17.17 -33.89 -11.63
C GLU A 9 18.46 -34.70 -11.43
N THR A 10 19.25 -34.89 -12.49
CA THR A 10 20.54 -35.60 -12.40
C THR A 10 21.59 -34.90 -11.52
N ASN A 11 21.67 -33.57 -11.57
CA ASN A 11 22.64 -32.81 -10.79
C ASN A 11 22.16 -32.56 -9.35
N LEU A 12 20.91 -32.13 -9.19
CA LEU A 12 20.33 -31.82 -7.89
C LEU A 12 20.25 -33.03 -6.98
N LEU A 13 19.75 -34.18 -7.45
CA LEU A 13 19.45 -35.32 -6.58
C LEU A 13 20.69 -35.84 -5.83
N SER A 14 21.89 -35.59 -6.35
CA SER A 14 23.15 -36.02 -5.72
C SER A 14 23.65 -35.11 -4.60
N SER A 15 23.30 -33.80 -4.61
CA SER A 15 23.78 -32.82 -3.64
C SER A 15 22.81 -32.60 -2.48
N LYS A 16 23.37 -32.36 -1.27
CA LYS A 16 22.60 -31.98 -0.07
C LYS A 16 22.19 -30.50 -0.07
N THR A 17 22.91 -29.65 -0.80
CA THR A 17 22.69 -28.19 -0.89
C THR A 17 22.63 -27.75 -2.34
N PHE A 18 21.92 -26.65 -2.60
CA PHE A 18 21.96 -26.00 -3.91
C PHE A 18 23.26 -25.23 -4.08
N CYS A 19 23.93 -25.38 -5.22
CA CYS A 19 24.96 -24.43 -5.62
C CYS A 19 24.29 -23.21 -6.28
N ILE A 20 25.04 -22.12 -6.45
CA ILE A 20 24.53 -20.87 -7.05
C ILE A 20 23.92 -21.11 -8.44
N TRP A 21 24.56 -21.95 -9.26
CA TRP A 21 24.06 -22.31 -10.59
C TRP A 21 22.71 -23.00 -10.55
N ASP A 22 22.48 -23.85 -9.54
CA ASP A 22 21.18 -24.50 -9.37
C ASP A 22 20.10 -23.46 -9.04
N ILE A 23 20.43 -22.46 -8.22
CA ILE A 23 19.51 -21.40 -7.82
C ILE A 23 19.14 -20.52 -9.01
N GLU A 24 20.12 -20.10 -9.82
CA GLU A 24 19.89 -19.31 -11.03
C GLU A 24 19.02 -20.06 -12.04
N LEU A 25 19.33 -21.34 -12.27
CA LEU A 25 18.55 -22.17 -13.19
C LEU A 25 17.10 -22.36 -12.70
N LEU A 26 16.89 -22.56 -11.40
CA LEU A 26 15.55 -22.62 -10.81
C LEU A 26 14.83 -21.27 -10.94
N LYS A 27 15.53 -20.14 -10.74
CA LYS A 27 14.97 -18.80 -10.92
C LYS A 27 14.50 -18.58 -12.36
N ASP A 28 15.23 -19.06 -13.35
CA ASP A 28 14.88 -18.94 -14.76
C ASP A 28 13.70 -19.84 -15.14
N LEU A 29 13.72 -21.09 -14.67
CA LEU A 29 12.62 -22.02 -14.83
C LEU A 29 11.31 -21.45 -14.27
N VAL A 30 11.37 -20.89 -13.05
CA VAL A 30 10.21 -20.26 -12.41
C VAL A 30 9.72 -19.04 -13.21
N SER A 31 10.63 -18.19 -13.68
CA SER A 31 10.28 -17.04 -14.51
C SER A 31 9.59 -17.44 -15.82
N HIS A 32 10.07 -18.51 -16.47
CA HIS A 32 9.46 -19.06 -17.67
C HIS A 32 8.07 -19.65 -17.40
N ALA A 33 7.92 -20.41 -16.32
CA ALA A 33 6.63 -21.01 -15.94
C ALA A 33 5.55 -19.95 -15.65
N VAL A 34 5.92 -18.84 -14.99
CA VAL A 34 5.01 -17.70 -14.75
C VAL A 34 4.55 -17.06 -16.05
N GLN A 35 5.44 -16.92 -17.05
CA GLN A 35 5.12 -16.30 -18.34
C GLN A 35 4.19 -17.17 -19.18
N GLU A 36 4.43 -18.48 -19.25
CA GLU A 36 3.69 -19.36 -20.15
C GLU A 36 2.31 -19.76 -19.65
N LYS A 37 2.03 -19.67 -18.34
CA LYS A 37 0.77 -20.03 -17.66
C LYS A 37 0.22 -21.46 -17.90
N ARG A 38 0.76 -22.23 -18.85
CA ARG A 38 0.21 -23.50 -19.35
C ARG A 38 0.77 -24.74 -18.64
N GLU A 39 1.85 -24.63 -17.86
CA GLU A 39 2.52 -25.76 -17.20
C GLU A 39 2.75 -25.56 -15.68
N LEU A 40 1.99 -24.65 -15.07
CA LEU A 40 2.14 -24.23 -13.68
C LEU A 40 2.04 -25.39 -12.68
N GLY A 41 0.96 -26.18 -12.70
CA GLY A 41 0.78 -27.32 -11.79
C GLY A 41 1.84 -28.41 -11.94
N SER A 42 2.24 -28.74 -13.18
CA SER A 42 3.29 -29.74 -13.42
C SER A 42 4.65 -29.33 -12.85
N THR A 43 4.94 -28.03 -12.88
CA THR A 43 6.16 -27.44 -12.30
C THR A 43 6.13 -27.51 -10.77
N LEU A 44 4.99 -27.17 -10.15
CA LEU A 44 4.81 -27.27 -8.69
C LEU A 44 4.93 -28.71 -8.19
N TYR A 45 4.26 -29.64 -8.87
CA TYR A 45 4.36 -31.06 -8.56
C TYR A 45 5.81 -31.55 -8.64
N TRP A 46 6.55 -31.14 -9.67
CA TRP A 46 7.97 -31.45 -9.79
C TRP A 46 8.79 -30.91 -8.61
N PHE A 47 8.52 -29.68 -8.15
CA PHE A 47 9.17 -29.10 -6.96
C PHE A 47 8.92 -29.93 -5.69
N GLU A 48 7.67 -30.37 -5.50
CA GLU A 48 7.29 -31.20 -4.35
C GLU A 48 7.98 -32.58 -4.38
N GLN A 49 7.94 -33.27 -5.53
CA GLN A 49 8.54 -34.60 -5.68
C GLN A 49 10.07 -34.59 -5.47
N ASN A 50 10.75 -33.53 -5.92
CA ASN A 50 12.21 -33.45 -5.89
C ASN A 50 12.78 -32.96 -4.54
N ARG A 51 11.96 -32.92 -3.47
CA ARG A 51 12.37 -32.52 -2.11
C ARG A 51 13.07 -31.16 -2.08
N ILE A 52 12.75 -30.26 -3.01
CA ILE A 52 13.43 -28.97 -3.15
C ILE A 52 13.30 -28.15 -1.87
N PHE A 53 12.14 -28.21 -1.22
CA PHE A 53 11.92 -27.57 0.08
C PHE A 53 12.82 -28.08 1.20
N GLN A 54 13.14 -29.38 1.24
CA GLN A 54 14.06 -29.93 2.23
C GLN A 54 15.48 -29.41 1.98
N LYS A 55 15.89 -29.33 0.72
CA LYS A 55 17.20 -28.78 0.32
C LYS A 55 17.31 -27.29 0.54
N LEU A 56 16.24 -26.52 0.29
CA LEU A 56 16.19 -25.09 0.62
C LEU A 56 16.31 -24.89 2.13
N SER A 57 15.52 -25.63 2.91
CA SER A 57 15.56 -25.54 4.38
C SER A 57 16.91 -25.98 4.96
N TYR A 58 17.53 -27.02 4.40
CA TYR A 58 18.86 -27.47 4.80
C TYR A 58 19.97 -26.49 4.37
N GLY A 59 19.90 -25.99 3.13
CA GLY A 59 20.82 -25.00 2.58
C GLY A 59 20.87 -23.75 3.43
N LEU A 60 19.71 -23.22 3.82
CA LEU A 60 19.62 -22.06 4.71
C LEU A 60 20.32 -22.28 6.06
N LYS A 61 20.39 -23.51 6.57
CA LYS A 61 21.05 -23.83 7.86
C LYS A 61 22.53 -24.21 7.72
N SER A 62 23.05 -24.27 6.50
CA SER A 62 24.45 -24.60 6.24
C SER A 62 25.35 -23.36 6.32
N ASN A 63 26.67 -23.55 6.31
CA ASN A 63 27.65 -22.46 6.32
C ASN A 63 27.67 -21.73 4.97
N LEU A 64 26.62 -20.95 4.68
CA LEU A 64 26.48 -20.16 3.47
C LEU A 64 27.15 -18.79 3.63
N SER A 65 27.70 -18.29 2.52
CA SER A 65 28.06 -16.88 2.38
C SER A 65 26.81 -16.00 2.34
N SER A 66 26.95 -14.71 2.64
CA SER A 66 25.83 -13.77 2.58
C SER A 66 25.23 -13.62 1.18
N PHE A 67 26.05 -13.76 0.14
CA PHE A 67 25.61 -13.81 -1.24
C PHE A 67 24.71 -15.02 -1.51
N GLU A 68 25.11 -16.21 -1.07
CA GLU A 68 24.31 -17.43 -1.25
C GLU A 68 22.97 -17.33 -0.50
N VAL A 69 22.96 -16.78 0.73
CA VAL A 69 21.71 -16.58 1.47
C VAL A 69 20.77 -15.61 0.73
N MET A 70 21.30 -14.51 0.18
CA MET A 70 20.53 -13.58 -0.65
C MET A 70 19.92 -14.29 -1.87
N GLU A 71 20.71 -15.10 -2.56
CA GLU A 71 20.24 -15.86 -3.72
C GLU A 71 19.11 -16.83 -3.38
N HIS A 72 19.19 -17.51 -2.23
CA HIS A 72 18.11 -18.34 -1.70
C HIS A 72 16.85 -17.53 -1.40
N VAL A 73 16.97 -16.36 -0.75
CA VAL A 73 15.81 -15.50 -0.45
C VAL A 73 15.14 -14.98 -1.73
N LEU A 74 15.91 -14.59 -2.74
CA LEU A 74 15.38 -14.18 -4.04
C LEU A 74 14.67 -15.34 -4.77
N LEU A 75 15.19 -16.56 -4.66
CA LEU A 75 14.51 -17.74 -5.18
C LEU A 75 13.19 -18.00 -4.43
N LEU A 76 13.17 -17.88 -3.10
CA LEU A 76 11.93 -17.99 -2.31
C LEU A 76 10.90 -16.98 -2.80
N GLN A 77 11.29 -15.72 -3.05
CA GLN A 77 10.38 -14.71 -3.57
C GLN A 77 9.77 -15.11 -4.92
N LYS A 78 10.58 -15.61 -5.87
CA LYS A 78 10.08 -16.08 -7.16
C LYS A 78 9.13 -17.27 -7.00
N LEU A 79 9.46 -18.23 -6.12
CA LEU A 79 8.61 -19.39 -5.83
C LEU A 79 7.27 -18.98 -5.21
N VAL A 80 7.25 -17.99 -4.31
CA VAL A 80 6.00 -17.44 -3.75
C VAL A 80 5.14 -16.83 -4.87
N LYS A 81 5.74 -16.01 -5.75
CA LYS A 81 5.02 -15.42 -6.89
C LYS A 81 4.43 -16.48 -7.82
N LEU A 82 5.19 -17.53 -8.10
CA LEU A 82 4.72 -18.68 -8.87
C LEU A 82 3.53 -19.35 -8.18
N GLY A 83 3.66 -19.67 -6.89
CA GLY A 83 2.60 -20.32 -6.13
C GLY A 83 1.32 -19.49 -6.09
N ILE A 84 1.41 -18.16 -5.98
CA ILE A 84 0.25 -17.26 -6.06
C ILE A 84 -0.37 -17.26 -7.46
N ALA A 85 0.45 -17.25 -8.52
CA ALA A 85 -0.05 -17.36 -9.88
C ALA A 85 -0.79 -18.69 -10.12
N CYS A 86 -0.28 -19.80 -9.58
CA CYS A 86 -0.92 -21.11 -9.65
C CYS A 86 -2.23 -21.17 -8.85
N LEU A 87 -2.26 -20.53 -7.67
CA LEU A 87 -3.43 -20.48 -6.81
C LEU A 87 -4.63 -19.86 -7.54
N ASN A 88 -4.37 -18.87 -8.39
CA ASN A 88 -5.38 -18.22 -9.24
C ASN A 88 -5.82 -19.07 -10.45
N ALA A 89 -5.01 -20.05 -10.88
CA ALA A 89 -5.26 -20.87 -12.06
C ALA A 89 -5.95 -22.21 -11.73
N ASP A 90 -5.34 -23.00 -10.84
CA ASP A 90 -5.67 -24.42 -10.65
C ASP A 90 -6.11 -24.74 -9.21
N GLY A 91 -6.09 -23.77 -8.31
CA GLY A 91 -6.45 -23.96 -6.89
C GLY A 91 -5.48 -24.86 -6.11
N GLU A 92 -4.29 -25.14 -6.66
CA GLU A 92 -3.25 -25.89 -5.95
C GLU A 92 -2.71 -25.09 -4.76
N THR A 93 -2.93 -25.63 -3.56
CA THR A 93 -2.67 -24.94 -2.29
C THR A 93 -1.48 -25.50 -1.51
N LEU A 94 -1.13 -26.78 -1.70
CA LEU A 94 -0.16 -27.45 -0.85
C LEU A 94 1.27 -26.90 -0.98
N PHE A 95 1.62 -26.43 -2.18
CA PHE A 95 2.94 -25.87 -2.47
C PHE A 95 3.23 -24.63 -1.61
N LEU A 96 2.33 -23.63 -1.63
CA LEU A 96 2.49 -22.40 -0.85
C LEU A 96 2.53 -22.70 0.64
N LYS A 97 1.64 -23.57 1.13
CA LYS A 97 1.63 -23.99 2.53
C LYS A 97 2.97 -24.60 2.94
N THR A 98 3.51 -25.49 2.11
CA THR A 98 4.79 -26.15 2.38
C THR A 98 5.93 -25.16 2.37
N LEU A 99 5.97 -24.27 1.38
CA LEU A 99 6.98 -23.22 1.25
C LEU A 99 7.01 -22.31 2.49
N PHE A 100 5.87 -21.78 2.93
CA PHE A 100 5.83 -20.90 4.09
C PHE A 100 6.02 -21.65 5.41
N CYS A 101 5.19 -22.67 5.67
CA CYS A 101 5.15 -23.31 6.99
C CYS A 101 6.32 -24.27 7.25
N LYS A 102 6.98 -24.81 6.21
CA LYS A 102 8.13 -25.72 6.39
C LYS A 102 9.48 -25.12 6.01
N VAL A 103 9.51 -24.07 5.18
CA VAL A 103 10.77 -23.45 4.73
C VAL A 103 10.93 -22.05 5.29
N LEU A 104 10.04 -21.10 5.00
CA LEU A 104 10.26 -19.71 5.37
C LEU A 104 10.14 -19.48 6.89
N PHE A 105 8.98 -19.73 7.47
CA PHE A 105 8.69 -19.41 8.88
C PHE A 105 9.57 -20.17 9.89
N PRO A 106 9.91 -21.45 9.71
CA PRO A 106 10.85 -22.12 10.61
C PRO A 106 12.28 -21.57 10.54
N ASN A 107 12.63 -20.86 9.47
CA ASN A 107 13.98 -20.32 9.25
C ASN A 107 14.02 -18.78 9.33
N VAL A 108 12.88 -18.09 9.51
CA VAL A 108 12.83 -16.62 9.47
C VAL A 108 13.71 -15.99 10.54
N GLN A 109 13.68 -16.53 11.76
CA GLN A 109 14.51 -16.04 12.86
C GLN A 109 16.00 -16.22 12.59
N PHE A 110 16.39 -17.36 12.00
CA PHE A 110 17.77 -17.60 11.59
C PHE A 110 18.19 -16.61 10.50
N LEU A 111 17.37 -16.43 9.46
CA LEU A 111 17.64 -15.52 8.35
C LEU A 111 17.78 -14.07 8.83
N LEU A 112 16.94 -13.66 9.78
CA LEU A 112 16.97 -12.35 10.39
C LEU A 112 18.21 -12.16 11.28
N ASN A 113 18.55 -13.14 12.12
CA ASN A 113 19.79 -13.13 12.91
C ASN A 113 21.04 -13.09 12.02
N PHE A 114 21.04 -13.84 10.91
CA PHE A 114 22.11 -13.81 9.93
C PHE A 114 22.20 -12.42 9.29
N ALA A 115 21.08 -11.85 8.84
CA ALA A 115 21.08 -10.52 8.27
C ALA A 115 21.59 -9.45 9.25
N SER A 116 21.28 -9.57 10.54
CA SER A 116 21.74 -8.63 11.55
C SER A 116 23.23 -8.78 11.89
N GLU A 117 23.76 -10.01 11.94
CA GLU A 117 25.18 -10.29 12.21
C GLU A 117 26.10 -9.66 11.15
N TYR A 118 25.66 -9.65 9.89
CA TYR A 118 26.43 -9.12 8.76
C TYR A 118 26.02 -7.71 8.34
N GLU A 119 25.20 -7.01 9.13
CA GLU A 119 24.68 -5.66 8.82
C GLU A 119 24.04 -5.57 7.42
N HIS A 120 23.33 -6.62 7.01
CA HIS A 120 22.69 -6.74 5.71
C HIS A 120 21.22 -6.31 5.74
N ASP A 121 20.98 -5.01 5.88
CA ASP A 121 19.65 -4.41 5.83
C ASP A 121 18.88 -4.79 4.54
N ILE A 122 19.59 -4.94 3.42
CA ILE A 122 19.02 -5.40 2.15
C ILE A 122 18.45 -6.82 2.29
N LEU A 123 19.13 -7.71 3.01
CA LEU A 123 18.65 -9.09 3.19
C LEU A 123 17.38 -9.11 4.05
N CYS A 124 17.35 -8.36 5.15
CA CYS A 124 16.14 -8.13 5.94
C CYS A 124 14.99 -7.65 5.06
N LEU A 125 15.22 -6.62 4.24
CA LEU A 125 14.21 -6.09 3.33
C LEU A 125 13.68 -7.15 2.36
N GLN A 126 14.56 -7.98 1.79
CA GLN A 126 14.14 -9.04 0.88
C GLN A 126 13.33 -10.13 1.58
N ILE A 127 13.69 -10.51 2.81
CA ILE A 127 12.90 -11.46 3.61
C ILE A 127 11.49 -10.92 3.84
N PHE A 128 11.36 -9.66 4.27
CA PHE A 128 10.04 -9.05 4.45
C PHE A 128 9.29 -8.92 3.12
N LYS A 129 9.95 -8.58 2.01
CA LYS A 129 9.30 -8.59 0.68
C LYS A 129 8.77 -9.96 0.28
N VAL A 130 9.44 -11.06 0.65
CA VAL A 130 8.91 -12.42 0.42
C VAL A 130 7.61 -12.63 1.19
N ILE A 131 7.56 -12.18 2.44
CA ILE A 131 6.35 -12.26 3.29
C ILE A 131 5.25 -11.35 2.73
N ASP A 132 5.55 -10.11 2.37
CA ASP A 132 4.59 -9.16 1.81
C ASP A 132 4.01 -9.65 0.48
N THR A 133 4.80 -10.35 -0.32
CA THR A 133 4.34 -10.97 -1.57
C THR A 133 3.20 -11.96 -1.30
N LEU A 134 3.16 -12.60 -0.12
CA LEU A 134 2.02 -13.40 0.27
C LEU A 134 0.79 -12.52 0.31
N PHE A 135 0.73 -11.47 1.13
CA PHE A 135 -0.49 -10.70 1.36
C PHE A 135 -0.83 -9.74 0.20
N VAL A 136 -1.31 -10.31 -0.92
CA VAL A 136 -1.74 -9.54 -2.10
C VAL A 136 -2.96 -8.69 -1.73
N THR A 137 -2.98 -7.46 -2.22
CA THR A 137 -4.07 -6.50 -1.99
C THR A 137 -5.42 -6.96 -2.53
N ASP A 138 -5.42 -7.81 -3.56
CA ASP A 138 -6.65 -8.34 -4.18
C ASP A 138 -7.51 -9.09 -3.16
N TRP A 139 -6.88 -9.84 -2.26
CA TRP A 139 -7.59 -10.59 -1.22
C TRP A 139 -8.23 -9.71 -0.15
N LEU A 140 -7.86 -8.43 -0.09
CA LEU A 140 -8.51 -7.46 0.80
C LEU A 140 -9.87 -7.01 0.26
N HIS A 141 -10.22 -7.34 -0.99
CA HIS A 141 -11.51 -6.97 -1.54
C HIS A 141 -12.66 -7.70 -0.81
N PRO A 142 -13.73 -7.01 -0.38
CA PRO A 142 -14.82 -7.64 0.37
C PRO A 142 -15.50 -8.79 -0.39
N ASP A 143 -15.55 -8.70 -1.71
CA ASP A 143 -16.18 -9.71 -2.57
C ASP A 143 -15.25 -10.90 -2.88
N GLN A 144 -13.99 -10.85 -2.48
CA GLN A 144 -13.05 -11.93 -2.67
C GLN A 144 -12.82 -12.65 -1.35
N THR A 145 -13.07 -13.96 -1.33
CA THR A 145 -12.65 -14.79 -0.21
C THR A 145 -11.21 -15.22 -0.41
N PRO A 146 -10.27 -14.87 0.49
CA PRO A 146 -8.90 -15.36 0.40
C PRO A 146 -8.88 -16.89 0.37
N PRO A 147 -8.03 -17.51 -0.45
CA PRO A 147 -7.92 -18.95 -0.51
C PRO A 147 -7.57 -19.54 0.87
N GLN A 148 -8.13 -20.71 1.20
CA GLN A 148 -7.96 -21.34 2.52
C GLN A 148 -6.49 -21.49 2.94
N VAL A 149 -5.59 -21.75 1.98
CA VAL A 149 -4.16 -21.82 2.27
C VAL A 149 -3.57 -20.51 2.76
N VAL A 150 -4.01 -19.38 2.22
CA VAL A 150 -3.54 -18.06 2.64
C VAL A 150 -3.94 -17.85 4.10
N LEU A 151 -5.15 -18.26 4.48
CA LEU A 151 -5.64 -18.18 5.85
C LEU A 151 -4.83 -19.07 6.81
N GLU A 152 -4.44 -20.27 6.38
CA GLU A 152 -3.58 -21.15 7.19
C GLU A 152 -2.16 -20.59 7.34
N ILE A 153 -1.60 -20.01 6.28
CA ILE A 153 -0.29 -19.35 6.34
C ILE A 153 -0.39 -18.09 7.22
N LEU A 154 -1.50 -17.35 7.15
CA LEU A 154 -1.77 -16.20 8.01
C LEU A 154 -1.81 -16.60 9.49
N ASP A 155 -2.46 -17.73 9.83
CA ASP A 155 -2.44 -18.25 11.22
C ASP A 155 -1.01 -18.56 11.68
N ALA A 156 -0.20 -19.18 10.81
CA ALA A 156 1.20 -19.46 11.09
C ALA A 156 2.02 -18.16 11.25
N PHE A 157 1.79 -17.15 10.41
CA PHE A 157 2.42 -15.83 10.54
C PHE A 157 2.05 -15.15 11.86
N ASN A 158 0.76 -15.11 12.20
CA ASN A 158 0.27 -14.50 13.44
C ASN A 158 0.85 -15.19 14.68
N SER A 159 1.11 -16.51 14.62
CA SER A 159 1.79 -17.22 15.71
C SER A 159 3.24 -16.79 15.93
N GLN A 160 3.91 -16.24 14.91
CA GLN A 160 5.29 -15.75 14.96
C GLN A 160 5.40 -14.22 15.07
N ALA A 161 4.27 -13.51 14.99
CA ALA A 161 4.24 -12.06 14.96
C ALA A 161 4.96 -11.42 16.16
N SER A 162 4.74 -11.93 17.38
CA SER A 162 5.38 -11.40 18.58
C SER A 162 6.91 -11.56 18.54
N ASP A 163 7.40 -12.74 18.15
CA ASP A 163 8.83 -13.03 18.06
C ASP A 163 9.50 -12.13 17.00
N LEU A 164 8.83 -11.92 15.87
CA LEU A 164 9.28 -10.99 14.83
C LEU A 164 9.35 -9.55 15.35
N LEU A 165 8.36 -9.11 16.13
CA LEU A 165 8.36 -7.77 16.73
C LEU A 165 9.47 -7.61 17.75
N ASP A 166 9.70 -8.60 18.60
CA ASP A 166 10.78 -8.57 19.58
C ASP A 166 12.16 -8.56 18.90
N PHE A 167 12.30 -9.23 17.76
CA PHE A 167 13.47 -9.11 16.90
C PHE A 167 13.62 -7.67 16.34
N ILE A 168 12.57 -7.11 15.73
CA ILE A 168 12.59 -5.75 15.17
C ILE A 168 13.00 -4.71 16.23
N LYS A 169 12.51 -4.87 17.46
CA LYS A 169 12.88 -4.05 18.63
C LYS A 169 14.34 -4.25 19.01
N SER A 170 14.76 -5.50 19.26
CA SER A 170 16.09 -5.83 19.76
C SER A 170 17.21 -5.38 18.83
N TYR A 171 16.96 -5.38 17.52
CA TYR A 171 17.96 -5.01 16.52
C TYR A 171 17.81 -3.58 15.98
N ASN A 172 16.92 -2.77 16.57
CA ASN A 172 16.68 -1.39 16.18
C ASN A 172 16.40 -1.21 14.67
N LEU A 173 15.75 -2.19 14.03
CA LEU A 173 15.41 -2.12 12.60
C LEU A 173 14.44 -0.95 12.27
N HIS A 174 13.84 -0.38 13.31
CA HIS A 174 12.94 0.76 13.24
C HIS A 174 13.67 2.13 13.24
N ILE A 175 14.95 2.20 13.62
CA ILE A 175 15.62 3.49 13.95
C ILE A 175 16.42 4.11 12.81
N ASP A 176 17.10 3.35 11.95
CA ASP A 176 17.90 3.95 10.87
C ASP A 176 18.40 2.86 9.90
N THR A 177 17.79 2.74 8.71
CA THR A 177 18.36 1.96 7.61
C THR A 177 18.51 2.84 6.38
N SER A 178 19.38 3.85 6.48
CA SER A 178 19.96 4.39 5.25
C SER A 178 20.67 3.24 4.52
N LEU A 179 20.04 2.76 3.45
CA LEU A 179 20.44 1.61 2.63
C LEU A 179 21.85 1.72 1.99
N ILE A 180 22.63 2.74 2.35
CA ILE A 180 23.97 3.02 1.82
C ILE A 180 24.96 3.05 2.98
N GLY A 181 25.41 1.86 3.37
CA GLY A 181 26.77 1.58 3.81
C GLY A 181 27.38 2.55 4.82
N LYS A 182 26.96 2.44 6.08
CA LYS A 182 27.77 2.52 7.31
C LYS A 182 26.82 2.84 8.45
N ARG A 183 26.51 1.86 9.31
CA ARG A 183 26.15 2.20 10.69
C ARG A 183 27.30 3.04 11.23
N LYS A 184 27.11 4.34 11.39
CA LYS A 184 28.08 5.20 12.08
C LYS A 184 28.23 4.57 13.46
N LYS A 185 29.34 3.86 13.72
CA LYS A 185 29.73 3.43 15.06
C LYS A 185 29.53 4.63 15.98
N GLU A 186 28.53 4.56 16.84
CA GLU A 186 28.14 5.67 17.70
C GLU A 186 29.29 5.95 18.66
N GLY A 187 30.08 6.97 18.32
CA GLY A 187 30.81 7.73 19.31
C GLY A 187 29.76 8.38 20.21
N LYS A 188 29.75 7.96 21.48
CA LYS A 188 28.96 8.57 22.55
C LYS A 188 29.06 10.10 22.45
N ASN A 189 27.91 10.77 22.40
CA ASN A 189 27.70 12.23 22.29
C ASN A 189 27.38 12.75 20.88
N VAL A 190 26.18 12.44 20.39
CA VAL A 190 25.44 13.37 19.52
C VAL A 190 24.02 13.48 20.07
N VAL A 191 23.81 14.54 20.85
CA VAL A 191 22.48 15.02 21.23
C VAL A 191 21.84 15.62 19.97
N SER A 192 20.58 15.27 19.73
CA SER A 192 19.72 15.64 18.59
C SER A 192 20.21 15.19 17.20
N LYS A 193 20.15 13.89 16.91
CA LYS A 193 19.99 13.43 15.52
C LYS A 193 18.50 13.36 15.21
N GLU A 194 18.06 14.08 14.19
CA GLU A 194 16.83 13.77 13.50
C GLU A 194 16.89 12.30 13.05
N PHE A 195 15.97 11.49 13.54
CA PHE A 195 15.81 10.11 13.09
C PHE A 195 15.57 10.12 11.57
N ASN A 196 16.29 9.29 10.83
CA ASN A 196 16.06 9.14 9.40
C ASN A 196 14.94 8.11 9.18
N PHE A 197 13.70 8.59 9.13
CA PHE A 197 12.49 7.76 9.07
C PHE A 197 12.26 7.08 7.70
N ASN A 198 13.27 7.03 6.83
CA ASN A 198 13.22 6.43 5.48
C ASN A 198 13.53 4.92 5.45
N SER A 199 13.24 4.19 6.54
CA SER A 199 13.50 2.75 6.58
C SER A 199 12.49 2.01 5.70
N ASN A 200 12.89 1.64 4.49
CA ASN A 200 12.10 0.80 3.59
C ASN A 200 11.69 -0.53 4.23
N ILE A 201 12.53 -1.05 5.13
CA ILE A 201 12.23 -2.24 5.93
C ILE A 201 11.01 -1.99 6.81
N LEU A 202 11.00 -0.86 7.53
CA LEU A 202 9.92 -0.52 8.44
C LEU A 202 8.59 -0.30 7.70
N ARG A 203 8.62 0.37 6.54
CA ARG A 203 7.43 0.52 5.67
C ARG A 203 6.87 -0.85 5.26
N CYS A 204 7.75 -1.75 4.83
CA CYS A 204 7.37 -3.10 4.44
C CYS A 204 6.77 -3.88 5.62
N ILE A 205 7.37 -3.79 6.80
CA ILE A 205 6.84 -4.39 8.04
C ILE A 205 5.44 -3.84 8.36
N ILE A 206 5.26 -2.52 8.37
CA ILE A 206 3.96 -1.89 8.66
C ILE A 206 2.89 -2.40 7.69
N VAL A 207 3.21 -2.43 6.39
CA VAL A 207 2.29 -2.91 5.35
C VAL A 207 1.93 -4.38 5.55
N ILE A 208 2.90 -5.25 5.85
CA ILE A 208 2.65 -6.68 6.14
C ILE A 208 1.67 -6.82 7.29
N PHE A 209 1.92 -6.14 8.41
CA PHE A 209 1.07 -6.22 9.59
C PHE A 209 -0.32 -5.64 9.33
N LEU A 210 -0.44 -4.53 8.61
CA LEU A 210 -1.72 -3.95 8.22
C LEU A 210 -2.53 -4.92 7.35
N LYS A 211 -1.91 -5.51 6.32
CA LYS A 211 -2.57 -6.47 5.42
C LYS A 211 -2.97 -7.74 6.15
N SER A 212 -2.09 -8.31 6.98
CA SER A 212 -2.39 -9.51 7.77
C SER A 212 -3.53 -9.25 8.77
N SER A 213 -3.55 -8.07 9.39
CA SER A 213 -4.65 -7.67 10.28
C SER A 213 -5.97 -7.53 9.51
N ALA A 214 -5.96 -6.86 8.37
CA ALA A 214 -7.15 -6.70 7.54
C ALA A 214 -7.73 -8.05 7.05
N LEU A 215 -6.87 -8.99 6.63
CA LEU A 215 -7.29 -10.34 6.22
C LEU A 215 -7.86 -11.15 7.39
N SER A 216 -7.24 -11.06 8.56
CA SER A 216 -7.71 -11.77 9.75
C SER A 216 -9.11 -11.30 10.18
N PHE A 217 -9.45 -10.02 9.96
CA PHE A 217 -10.79 -9.49 10.19
C PHE A 217 -11.86 -10.03 9.25
N GLN A 218 -11.54 -10.20 7.98
CA GLN A 218 -12.48 -10.80 7.01
C GLN A 218 -12.90 -12.21 7.43
N ARG A 219 -12.03 -12.94 8.16
CA ARG A 219 -12.32 -14.26 8.73
C ARG A 219 -13.17 -14.23 10.01
N GLY A 220 -13.43 -13.04 10.56
CA GLY A 220 -14.15 -12.89 11.83
C GLY A 220 -13.33 -13.29 13.06
N GLN A 221 -12.00 -13.24 12.98
CA GLN A 221 -11.15 -13.45 14.16
C GLN A 221 -11.33 -12.30 15.18
N GLY A 222 -11.05 -12.59 16.45
CA GLY A 222 -11.24 -11.65 17.56
C GLY A 222 -10.45 -10.35 17.37
N LEU A 223 -11.12 -9.21 17.62
CA LEU A 223 -10.69 -7.87 17.22
C LEU A 223 -9.23 -7.53 17.57
N TRP A 224 -8.80 -7.89 18.77
CA TRP A 224 -7.58 -7.32 19.36
C TRP A 224 -6.33 -8.14 19.14
N ASN A 225 -6.42 -9.47 19.16
CA ASN A 225 -5.27 -10.33 18.89
C ASN A 225 -4.70 -10.08 17.49
N VAL A 226 -5.57 -9.62 16.58
CA VAL A 226 -5.27 -9.33 15.19
C VAL A 226 -4.64 -7.95 15.00
N VAL A 227 -5.08 -6.94 15.75
CA VAL A 227 -4.64 -5.54 15.60
C VAL A 227 -3.44 -5.22 16.46
N LEU A 228 -3.26 -5.94 17.58
CA LEU A 228 -2.18 -5.71 18.53
C LEU A 228 -0.79 -5.68 17.88
N PRO A 229 -0.41 -6.63 16.99
CA PRO A 229 0.90 -6.58 16.36
C PRO A 229 1.12 -5.30 15.54
N PHE A 230 0.10 -4.85 14.80
CA PHE A 230 0.15 -3.58 14.08
C PHE A 230 0.31 -2.39 15.03
N LEU A 231 -0.44 -2.33 16.14
CA LEU A 231 -0.33 -1.23 17.11
C LEU A 231 1.04 -1.18 17.78
N GLN A 232 1.61 -2.34 18.07
CA GLN A 232 2.97 -2.43 18.60
C GLN A 232 4.00 -1.92 17.59
N VAL A 233 3.88 -2.24 16.30
CA VAL A 233 4.73 -1.63 15.26
C VAL A 233 4.52 -0.13 15.22
N PHE A 234 3.25 0.31 15.18
CA PHE A 234 2.90 1.72 15.14
C PHE A 234 3.59 2.49 16.28
N GLU A 235 3.58 1.97 17.49
CA GLU A 235 4.23 2.62 18.63
C GLU A 235 5.74 2.70 18.58
N LEU A 236 6.38 1.65 18.05
CA LEU A 236 7.82 1.69 17.81
C LEU A 236 8.21 2.81 16.86
N THR A 237 7.30 3.17 15.95
CA THR A 237 7.52 4.20 14.94
C THR A 237 7.02 5.58 15.37
N SER A 238 6.05 5.64 16.27
CA SER A 238 5.53 6.86 16.85
C SER A 238 6.29 7.17 18.15
N HIS A 239 7.57 7.54 18.05
CA HIS A 239 8.34 7.95 19.23
C HIS A 239 7.80 9.22 19.91
N GLN A 240 6.77 9.87 19.36
CA GLN A 240 5.91 10.80 20.07
C GLN A 240 4.49 10.75 19.50
N PRO A 241 3.48 10.25 20.23
CA PRO A 241 2.08 10.48 19.87
C PRO A 241 1.37 11.11 21.07
N THR A 242 1.34 12.44 21.13
CA THR A 242 0.44 13.13 22.07
C THR A 242 -0.57 14.04 21.37
N ASP A 243 -0.47 14.22 20.05
CA ASP A 243 -1.40 15.07 19.30
C ASP A 243 -1.80 14.44 17.96
N ASP A 244 -3.06 14.62 17.57
CA ASP A 244 -3.68 14.11 16.33
C ASP A 244 -2.92 14.55 15.07
N SER A 245 -2.28 15.73 15.12
CA SER A 245 -1.42 16.24 14.04
C SER A 245 -0.18 15.36 13.80
N THR A 246 0.23 14.58 14.81
CA THR A 246 1.45 13.78 14.78
C THR A 246 1.26 12.48 14.00
N LEU A 247 0.08 11.86 14.04
CA LEU A 247 -0.21 10.66 13.27
C LEU A 247 -0.21 10.94 11.76
N GLN A 248 -0.85 12.04 11.37
CA GLN A 248 -0.96 12.42 9.97
C GLN A 248 0.40 12.74 9.37
N LYS A 249 1.21 13.52 10.11
CA LYS A 249 2.61 13.79 9.77
C LYS A 249 3.42 12.50 9.71
N TRP A 250 3.21 11.58 10.65
CA TRP A 250 3.85 10.27 10.64
C TRP A 250 3.49 9.50 9.36
N PHE A 251 2.21 9.33 9.05
CA PHE A 251 1.77 8.53 7.92
C PHE A 251 2.28 9.08 6.57
N ILE A 252 2.21 10.40 6.37
CA ILE A 252 2.79 11.06 5.20
C ILE A 252 4.31 10.82 5.16
N ARG A 253 5.03 11.12 6.25
CA ARG A 253 6.48 10.97 6.33
C ARG A 253 6.98 9.57 5.96
N TYR A 254 6.21 8.54 6.31
CA TYR A 254 6.59 7.17 6.05
C TYR A 254 6.21 6.66 4.67
N PHE A 255 5.19 7.19 4.00
CA PHE A 255 4.67 6.57 2.77
C PHE A 255 4.67 7.49 1.54
N ALA A 256 4.94 8.78 1.71
CA ALA A 256 4.94 9.81 0.68
C ALA A 256 5.76 9.50 -0.59
N ASP A 257 6.82 8.68 -0.48
CA ASP A 257 7.75 8.34 -1.55
C ASP A 257 7.52 6.94 -2.14
N GLN A 258 6.49 6.22 -1.70
CA GLN A 258 6.19 4.84 -2.11
C GLN A 258 4.68 4.63 -2.28
N ASP A 259 4.12 5.11 -3.40
CA ASP A 259 2.69 5.09 -3.71
C ASP A 259 2.02 3.73 -3.42
N ASN A 260 2.62 2.63 -3.88
CA ASN A 260 2.07 1.28 -3.69
C ASN A 260 1.91 0.89 -2.22
N HIS A 261 2.92 1.17 -1.38
CA HIS A 261 2.83 0.89 0.05
C HIS A 261 1.88 1.85 0.75
N TRP A 262 1.80 3.10 0.29
CA TRP A 262 0.89 4.09 0.85
C TRP A 262 -0.57 3.68 0.64
N ILE A 263 -0.93 3.39 -0.61
CA ILE A 263 -2.29 3.00 -0.98
C ILE A 263 -2.68 1.68 -0.32
N ALA A 264 -1.78 0.70 -0.28
CA ALA A 264 -2.04 -0.55 0.43
C ALA A 264 -2.31 -0.30 1.92
N SER A 265 -1.54 0.58 2.57
CA SER A 265 -1.74 0.93 3.97
C SER A 265 -3.06 1.66 4.22
N LEU A 266 -3.42 2.63 3.36
CA LEU A 266 -4.71 3.33 3.42
C LEU A 266 -5.87 2.35 3.28
N PHE A 267 -5.75 1.38 2.36
CA PHE A 267 -6.79 0.40 2.14
C PHE A 267 -6.96 -0.55 3.31
N SER A 268 -5.86 -1.11 3.82
CA SER A 268 -5.90 -1.97 5.01
C SER A 268 -6.45 -1.23 6.23
N LEU A 269 -6.04 0.02 6.46
CA LEU A 269 -6.57 0.86 7.55
C LEU A 269 -8.07 1.12 7.39
N LEU A 270 -8.56 1.41 6.18
CA LEU A 270 -9.99 1.59 5.92
C LEU A 270 -10.79 0.32 6.28
N LEU A 271 -10.29 -0.87 5.92
CA LEU A 271 -10.94 -2.13 6.23
C LEU A 271 -10.95 -2.42 7.72
N ILE A 272 -9.79 -2.32 8.38
CA ILE A 272 -9.67 -2.47 9.83
C ILE A 272 -10.62 -1.50 10.54
N TYR A 273 -10.62 -0.24 10.13
CA TYR A 273 -11.50 0.79 10.69
C TYR A 273 -12.98 0.43 10.57
N LYS A 274 -13.45 0.00 9.39
CA LYS A 274 -14.84 -0.43 9.18
C LYS A 274 -15.20 -1.57 10.12
N HIS A 275 -14.32 -2.55 10.29
CA HIS A 275 -14.52 -3.66 11.21
C HIS A 275 -14.56 -3.21 12.67
N VAL A 276 -13.60 -2.41 13.13
CA VAL A 276 -13.57 -1.87 14.49
C VAL A 276 -14.82 -1.03 14.77
N LYS A 277 -15.22 -0.11 13.87
CA LYS A 277 -16.42 0.73 14.02
C LYS A 277 -17.69 -0.12 14.13
N LYS A 278 -17.82 -1.17 13.31
CA LYS A 278 -18.95 -2.12 13.37
C LYS A 278 -18.98 -2.87 14.69
N SER A 279 -17.86 -3.47 15.09
CA SER A 279 -17.78 -4.22 16.35
C SER A 279 -17.99 -3.34 17.59
N CYS A 280 -17.59 -2.07 17.55
CA CYS A 280 -17.88 -1.13 18.64
C CYS A 280 -19.37 -0.84 18.84
N ALA A 281 -20.17 -0.88 17.77
CA ALA A 281 -21.62 -0.73 17.89
C ALA A 281 -22.26 -1.93 18.61
N ASP A 282 -21.63 -3.10 18.52
CA ASP A 282 -22.10 -4.34 19.13
C ASP A 282 -21.62 -4.53 20.58
N PHE A 283 -20.62 -3.76 21.03
CA PHE A 283 -20.01 -3.89 22.36
C PHE A 283 -20.67 -2.98 23.41
N SER A 284 -21.48 -3.55 24.30
CA SER A 284 -21.83 -2.91 25.56
C SER A 284 -20.65 -2.99 26.54
N SER A 285 -19.93 -1.88 26.71
CA SER A 285 -19.15 -1.54 27.92
C SER A 285 -18.13 -2.56 28.46
N HIS A 286 -17.40 -3.30 27.64
CA HIS A 286 -16.21 -4.03 28.10
C HIS A 286 -14.96 -3.42 27.46
N THR A 287 -14.32 -2.53 28.22
CA THR A 287 -12.98 -2.02 27.95
C THR A 287 -11.99 -3.16 28.13
N VAL A 288 -11.58 -3.78 27.02
CA VAL A 288 -10.39 -4.62 27.01
C VAL A 288 -9.20 -3.68 27.14
N SER A 289 -8.60 -3.61 28.33
CA SER A 289 -7.35 -2.88 28.52
C SER A 289 -6.24 -3.66 27.81
N ILE A 290 -5.72 -3.12 26.72
CA ILE A 290 -4.56 -3.69 26.04
C ILE A 290 -3.32 -3.22 26.80
N GLN A 291 -2.60 -4.15 27.42
CA GLN A 291 -1.34 -3.82 28.05
C GLN A 291 -0.24 -3.70 26.99
N GLY A 292 0.53 -2.62 27.06
CA GLY A 292 1.71 -2.43 26.21
C GLY A 292 1.49 -1.56 24.97
N THR A 293 0.34 -0.87 24.88
CA THR A 293 0.07 0.14 23.83
C THR A 293 -0.50 1.47 24.38
N SER A 294 -0.15 2.62 23.80
CA SER A 294 -0.77 3.93 24.07
C SER A 294 -2.24 3.98 23.65
N ILE A 295 -2.61 3.14 22.67
CA ILE A 295 -4.00 2.89 22.27
C ILE A 295 -4.56 1.85 23.23
N SER A 296 -5.42 2.29 24.15
CA SER A 296 -5.92 1.45 25.25
C SER A 296 -7.30 0.88 24.97
N CYS A 297 -8.04 1.46 24.01
CA CYS A 297 -9.40 1.03 23.69
C CYS A 297 -9.75 1.22 22.19
N PRO A 298 -10.90 0.66 21.73
CA PRO A 298 -11.30 0.78 20.33
C PRO A 298 -11.57 2.23 19.92
N LYS A 299 -12.03 3.07 20.86
CA LYS A 299 -12.35 4.47 20.58
C LYS A 299 -11.10 5.26 20.21
N ASP A 300 -10.00 5.01 20.91
CA ASP A 300 -8.71 5.64 20.60
C ASP A 300 -8.27 5.28 19.17
N PHE A 301 -8.39 4.00 18.79
CA PHE A 301 -8.12 3.54 17.43
C PHE A 301 -8.96 4.30 16.39
N LEU A 302 -10.27 4.44 16.62
CA LEU A 302 -11.18 5.10 15.69
C LEU A 302 -10.95 6.62 15.59
N LEU A 303 -10.42 7.25 16.63
CA LEU A 303 -10.07 8.67 16.60
C LEU A 303 -8.78 8.91 15.81
N ILE A 304 -7.79 8.04 16.03
CA ILE A 304 -6.45 8.08 15.44
C ILE A 304 -6.55 7.72 13.95
N PHE A 305 -7.03 6.52 13.62
CA PHE A 305 -7.02 5.99 12.25
C PHE A 305 -8.29 6.31 11.43
N CYS A 306 -8.88 7.50 11.63
CA CYS A 306 -10.07 7.93 10.89
C CYS A 306 -9.80 8.00 9.38
N PRO A 307 -10.53 7.25 8.52
CA PRO A 307 -10.27 7.22 7.08
C PRO A 307 -10.45 8.56 6.39
N HIS A 308 -11.39 9.39 6.86
CA HIS A 308 -11.61 10.75 6.36
C HIS A 308 -10.39 11.64 6.60
N LYS A 309 -9.85 11.65 7.83
CA LYS A 309 -8.63 12.39 8.15
C LYS A 309 -7.46 11.93 7.28
N LEU A 310 -7.30 10.61 7.12
CA LEU A 310 -6.22 10.04 6.31
C LEU A 310 -6.35 10.40 4.82
N PHE A 311 -7.57 10.37 4.27
CA PHE A 311 -7.80 10.78 2.87
C PHE A 311 -7.58 12.28 2.66
N VAL A 312 -8.02 13.14 3.59
CA VAL A 312 -7.75 14.59 3.56
C VAL A 312 -6.23 14.83 3.55
N CYS A 313 -5.49 14.14 4.40
CA CYS A 313 -4.03 14.22 4.45
C CYS A 313 -3.37 13.80 3.13
N PHE A 314 -3.83 12.70 2.56
CA PHE A 314 -3.37 12.21 1.26
C PHE A 314 -3.67 13.22 0.15
N ALA A 315 -4.91 13.72 0.07
CA ALA A 315 -5.35 14.72 -0.91
C ALA A 315 -4.52 16.01 -0.82
N LYS A 316 -4.22 16.46 0.39
CA LYS A 316 -3.37 17.62 0.63
C LYS A 316 -1.93 17.40 0.21
N PHE A 317 -1.39 16.21 0.49
CA PHE A 317 -0.01 15.89 0.10
C PHE A 317 0.18 15.93 -1.42
N ILE A 318 -0.81 15.48 -2.18
CA ILE A 318 -0.82 15.58 -3.65
C ILE A 318 -1.32 16.95 -4.15
N ASP A 319 -1.40 17.96 -3.29
CA ASP A 319 -1.88 19.32 -3.57
C ASP A 319 -3.25 19.39 -4.27
N TYR A 320 -4.14 18.46 -3.91
CA TYR A 320 -5.47 18.33 -4.50
C TYR A 320 -5.43 18.17 -6.03
N ASP A 321 -4.34 17.62 -6.56
CA ASP A 321 -4.17 17.37 -7.99
C ASP A 321 -4.93 16.11 -8.41
N TYR A 322 -6.02 16.33 -9.14
CA TYR A 322 -6.85 15.26 -9.68
C TYR A 322 -6.13 14.45 -10.77
N LEU A 323 -5.08 14.98 -11.41
CA LEU A 323 -4.30 14.25 -12.40
C LEU A 323 -3.47 13.14 -11.74
N VAL A 324 -2.92 13.40 -10.55
CA VAL A 324 -2.23 12.36 -9.75
C VAL A 324 -3.18 11.22 -9.40
N LEU A 325 -4.43 11.54 -9.01
CA LEU A 325 -5.45 10.51 -8.78
C LEU A 325 -5.82 9.74 -10.06
N SER A 326 -5.89 10.44 -11.20
CA SER A 326 -6.14 9.81 -12.49
C SER A 326 -5.02 8.84 -12.87
N ASP A 327 -3.76 9.23 -12.67
CA ASP A 327 -2.60 8.37 -12.94
C ASP A 327 -2.62 7.12 -12.06
N PHE A 328 -2.98 7.26 -10.78
CA PHE A 328 -3.17 6.10 -9.91
C PHE A 328 -4.30 5.18 -10.37
N LEU A 329 -5.41 5.73 -10.86
CA LEU A 329 -6.53 4.93 -11.36
C LEU A 329 -6.20 4.21 -12.67
N ILE A 330 -5.36 4.79 -13.53
CA ILE A 330 -4.96 4.19 -14.82
C ILE A 330 -3.82 3.18 -14.62
N SER A 331 -2.98 3.39 -13.60
CA SER A 331 -1.84 2.53 -13.32
C SER A 331 -2.28 1.13 -12.87
N PRO A 332 -1.87 0.05 -13.57
CA PRO A 332 -2.11 -1.32 -13.13
C PRO A 332 -1.23 -1.72 -11.94
N GLU A 333 -0.25 -0.89 -11.58
CA GLU A 333 0.71 -1.19 -10.50
C GLU A 333 0.17 -0.81 -9.12
N THR A 334 -0.72 0.18 -9.06
CA THR A 334 -1.28 0.64 -7.79
C THR A 334 -2.63 -0.04 -7.53
N SER A 335 -2.84 -0.51 -6.30
CA SER A 335 -4.15 -1.01 -5.87
C SER A 335 -5.13 0.14 -5.53
N PHE A 336 -5.03 1.27 -6.25
CA PHE A 336 -5.75 2.50 -5.91
C PHE A 336 -7.24 2.42 -6.22
N LEU A 337 -7.63 1.81 -7.34
CA LEU A 337 -9.04 1.67 -7.70
C LEU A 337 -9.86 0.94 -6.61
N PRO A 338 -9.47 -0.26 -6.12
CA PRO A 338 -10.18 -0.93 -5.03
C PRO A 338 -10.29 -0.10 -3.75
N TYR A 339 -9.20 0.58 -3.36
CA TYR A 339 -9.17 1.48 -2.23
C TYR A 339 -10.16 2.63 -2.42
N PHE A 340 -10.07 3.33 -3.55
CA PHE A 340 -10.82 4.54 -3.80
C PHE A 340 -12.32 4.26 -3.91
N LEU A 341 -12.74 3.19 -4.60
CA LEU A 341 -14.13 2.73 -4.60
C LEU A 341 -14.63 2.43 -3.17
N SER A 342 -13.83 1.68 -2.40
CA SER A 342 -14.17 1.33 -1.01
C SER A 342 -14.28 2.57 -0.11
N TYR A 343 -13.47 3.59 -0.37
CA TYR A 343 -13.48 4.86 0.34
C TYR A 343 -14.66 5.73 -0.07
N LEU A 344 -14.97 5.88 -1.36
CA LEU A 344 -16.11 6.66 -1.84
C LEU A 344 -17.44 6.10 -1.32
N HIS A 345 -17.61 4.78 -1.34
CA HIS A 345 -18.77 4.15 -0.69
C HIS A 345 -18.86 4.47 0.80
N TYR A 346 -17.71 4.49 1.49
CA TYR A 346 -17.65 4.83 2.90
C TYR A 346 -17.96 6.31 3.15
N LEU A 347 -17.41 7.21 2.33
CA LEU A 347 -17.64 8.64 2.35
C LEU A 347 -19.13 8.97 2.19
N LEU A 348 -19.80 8.35 1.22
CA LEU A 348 -21.23 8.55 1.00
C LEU A 348 -22.08 8.03 2.16
N GLY A 349 -21.66 6.93 2.80
CA GLY A 349 -22.35 6.34 3.95
C GLY A 349 -22.11 7.07 5.28
N ASP A 350 -21.03 7.83 5.39
CA ASP A 350 -20.58 8.52 6.62
C ASP A 350 -20.31 10.01 6.36
N TRP A 351 -21.15 10.62 5.51
CA TRP A 351 -20.99 11.99 5.01
C TRP A 351 -21.01 13.05 6.11
N GLU A 352 -21.90 12.91 7.10
CA GLU A 352 -22.00 13.86 8.22
C GLU A 352 -20.70 13.89 9.05
N SER A 353 -20.11 12.72 9.31
CA SER A 353 -18.81 12.62 9.98
C SER A 353 -17.70 13.31 9.18
N PHE A 354 -17.73 13.16 7.85
CA PHE A 354 -16.79 13.85 6.96
C PHE A 354 -16.98 15.38 7.02
N GLN A 355 -18.21 15.89 6.89
CA GLN A 355 -18.50 17.31 7.01
C GLN A 355 -18.05 17.89 8.35
N ASN A 356 -18.32 17.20 9.46
CA ASN A 356 -17.90 17.63 10.80
C ASN A 356 -16.38 17.77 10.92
N ILE A 357 -15.61 16.83 10.34
CA ILE A 357 -14.14 16.92 10.30
C ILE A 357 -13.73 18.16 9.51
N MET A 358 -14.34 18.40 8.35
CA MET A 358 -14.02 19.55 7.50
C MET A 358 -14.41 20.88 8.17
N ASP A 359 -15.51 20.94 8.92
CA ASP A 359 -15.95 22.15 9.62
C ASP A 359 -15.17 22.42 10.91
N SER A 360 -14.71 21.37 11.60
CA SER A 360 -13.83 21.51 12.77
C SER A 360 -12.49 22.18 12.43
N SER A 361 -12.02 22.03 11.18
CA SER A 361 -10.81 22.67 10.67
C SER A 361 -10.97 24.19 10.40
N LYS A 362 -12.21 24.69 10.31
CA LYS A 362 -12.50 26.12 10.02
C LYS A 362 -12.44 27.01 11.27
N LYS A 363 -12.55 26.44 12.47
CA LYS A 363 -12.54 27.23 13.72
C LYS A 363 -11.12 27.67 14.06
N LYS A 364 -10.85 28.99 13.94
CA LYS A 364 -9.63 29.61 14.49
C LYS A 364 -9.50 29.28 15.99
N PRO A 365 -8.28 29.12 16.54
CA PRO A 365 -8.06 28.97 17.97
C PRO A 365 -8.15 30.34 18.66
N ASP A 366 -9.31 30.97 18.63
CA ASP A 366 -9.59 32.15 19.45
C ASP A 366 -10.62 31.75 20.51
N SER A 367 -10.09 31.50 21.72
CA SER A 367 -10.79 31.41 23.00
C SER A 367 -11.96 30.42 23.10
N ILE A 368 -11.76 29.26 23.76
CA ILE A 368 -12.70 28.66 24.72
C ILE A 368 -11.92 27.66 25.59
N LYS A 369 -12.13 27.81 26.90
CA LYS A 369 -11.63 26.94 27.97
C LYS A 369 -12.29 25.56 27.89
N ASP A 370 -11.59 24.57 28.42
CA ASP A 370 -12.01 23.20 28.70
C ASP A 370 -13.52 23.04 28.93
N ASP A 371 -14.21 22.37 27.99
CA ASP A 371 -15.30 21.41 28.28
C ASP A 371 -15.82 20.79 26.97
N LEU A 372 -15.30 19.63 26.60
CA LEU A 372 -15.98 18.70 25.69
C LEU A 372 -15.64 17.26 26.08
N THR A 373 -16.37 16.74 27.07
CA THR A 373 -16.63 15.31 27.22
C THR A 373 -18.13 15.06 27.09
N SER A 374 -18.49 13.98 26.40
CA SER A 374 -19.85 13.47 26.16
C SER A 374 -20.72 14.29 25.20
N ASP A 375 -21.12 13.66 24.09
CA ASP A 375 -22.50 13.67 23.54
C ASP A 375 -22.61 13.14 22.11
N TYR A 376 -21.50 12.74 21.48
CA TYR A 376 -21.56 11.99 20.23
C TYR A 376 -21.92 10.52 20.53
N LEU A 377 -23.16 10.14 20.16
CA LEU A 377 -23.78 8.80 20.15
C LEU A 377 -24.93 8.59 21.15
N SER A 378 -25.98 9.42 21.05
CA SER A 378 -27.35 8.95 21.24
C SER A 378 -28.32 9.86 20.49
N ASN A 379 -29.03 9.33 19.48
CA ASN A 379 -30.46 9.61 19.31
C ASN A 379 -31.06 8.78 18.17
N GLY A 380 -31.87 7.80 18.57
CA GLY A 380 -32.78 7.08 17.71
C GLY A 380 -34.01 6.69 18.52
N VAL A 381 -34.90 7.64 18.86
CA VAL A 381 -36.32 7.39 19.13
C VAL A 381 -37.09 8.70 18.85
N LYS A 382 -38.03 8.65 17.88
CA LYS A 382 -39.06 9.69 17.71
C LYS A 382 -40.27 9.32 18.56
N SER A 383 -40.75 10.25 19.38
CA SER A 383 -42.13 10.26 19.87
C SER A 383 -42.71 11.68 19.78
N THR A 384 -43.93 11.68 19.27
CA THR A 384 -44.88 12.76 18.97
C THR A 384 -45.18 13.69 20.15
N GLN A 385 -45.29 15.01 19.91
CA GLN A 385 -46.52 15.79 20.21
C GLN A 385 -46.44 17.25 19.74
N GLU A 386 -47.64 17.82 19.61
CA GLU A 386 -48.11 19.01 18.89
C GLU A 386 -47.79 20.34 19.57
N GLY A 387 -47.90 21.45 18.83
CA GLY A 387 -47.95 22.79 19.45
C GLY A 387 -47.86 23.98 18.49
N LEU A 388 -49.03 24.46 18.09
CA LEU A 388 -49.44 25.63 17.29
C LEU A 388 -48.68 26.98 17.42
N SER A 389 -48.88 27.79 16.37
CA SER A 389 -48.85 29.28 16.25
C SER A 389 -47.47 29.94 16.18
N GLY A 390 -47.21 30.97 15.37
CA GLY A 390 -48.01 31.73 14.42
C GLY A 390 -47.17 32.88 13.83
N ASP A 391 -47.54 33.26 12.61
CA ASP A 391 -47.51 34.61 12.03
C ASP A 391 -46.24 35.31 11.48
N SER A 392 -46.51 35.96 10.34
CA SER A 392 -45.92 37.17 9.73
C SER A 392 -44.58 37.10 8.95
N SER A 393 -44.76 37.04 7.63
CA SER A 393 -44.24 37.95 6.58
C SER A 393 -43.03 38.86 6.88
N VAL A 394 -42.04 38.89 5.97
CA VAL A 394 -41.65 40.10 5.20
C VAL A 394 -40.85 39.69 3.94
N SER A 395 -41.29 40.23 2.81
CA SER A 395 -40.68 40.28 1.48
C SER A 395 -39.27 40.89 1.48
N HIS A 396 -38.33 40.36 0.68
CA HIS A 396 -37.46 41.21 -0.15
C HIS A 396 -36.96 40.48 -1.39
N ARG A 397 -37.27 41.11 -2.53
CA ARG A 397 -36.99 40.73 -3.91
C ARG A 397 -35.73 41.46 -4.33
N VAL A 398 -34.67 40.74 -4.72
CA VAL A 398 -33.54 41.33 -5.45
C VAL A 398 -33.23 40.45 -6.65
N THR A 399 -33.68 40.91 -7.80
CA THR A 399 -33.25 40.53 -9.14
C THR A 399 -31.86 41.09 -9.42
N TYR A 400 -30.93 40.27 -9.92
CA TYR A 400 -29.85 40.75 -10.79
C TYR A 400 -29.61 39.81 -11.96
N ASN A 401 -29.26 40.47 -13.06
CA ASN A 401 -29.31 40.02 -14.44
C ASN A 401 -28.14 39.11 -14.84
N ASN A 402 -28.45 38.17 -15.74
CA ASN A 402 -27.49 37.55 -16.66
C ASN A 402 -26.80 38.60 -17.55
N PRO A 403 -25.58 38.30 -18.01
CA PRO A 403 -25.19 38.63 -19.37
C PRO A 403 -24.89 37.38 -20.20
N VAL A 404 -25.62 37.30 -21.32
CA VAL A 404 -25.39 36.45 -22.48
C VAL A 404 -24.22 37.01 -23.29
N VAL A 405 -23.16 36.24 -23.57
CA VAL A 405 -22.29 36.48 -24.74
C VAL A 405 -21.72 35.17 -25.32
N LYS A 406 -22.31 34.78 -26.45
CA LYS A 406 -21.75 34.33 -27.75
C LYS A 406 -20.74 33.15 -27.83
N ASN A 407 -21.22 32.11 -28.51
CA ASN A 407 -20.48 31.07 -29.21
C ASN A 407 -19.73 31.60 -30.47
N SER A 408 -18.56 31.02 -30.76
CA SER A 408 -18.20 30.61 -32.14
C SER A 408 -17.08 29.53 -32.15
N PRO A 409 -17.06 28.63 -33.16
CA PRO A 409 -16.22 27.42 -33.22
C PRO A 409 -15.13 27.46 -34.31
N CYS A 410 -14.06 26.66 -34.14
CA CYS A 410 -13.08 26.13 -35.13
C CYS A 410 -11.88 25.59 -34.32
N ASP A 411 -11.14 24.53 -34.62
CA ASP A 411 -11.08 23.64 -35.77
C ASP A 411 -10.47 22.30 -35.35
N GLN A 412 -10.73 21.30 -36.19
CA GLN A 412 -10.32 19.91 -36.09
C GLN A 412 -8.82 19.74 -36.32
N ALA A 413 -8.14 18.98 -35.45
CA ALA A 413 -6.84 18.38 -35.75
C ALA A 413 -6.94 16.86 -35.58
N SER A 414 -6.90 16.17 -36.71
CA SER A 414 -6.87 14.72 -36.85
C SER A 414 -5.58 14.13 -36.27
N VAL A 415 -5.69 13.29 -35.24
CA VAL A 415 -4.57 12.47 -34.74
C VAL A 415 -4.63 11.11 -35.42
N GLN A 416 -3.58 10.79 -36.19
CA GLN A 416 -3.36 9.45 -36.74
C GLN A 416 -2.97 8.49 -35.62
N VAL A 417 -3.72 7.39 -35.51
CA VAL A 417 -3.43 6.26 -34.63
C VAL A 417 -2.38 5.38 -35.32
N VAL A 418 -1.21 5.24 -34.69
CA VAL A 418 -0.18 4.28 -35.10
C VAL A 418 -0.61 2.90 -34.60
N SER A 419 -0.96 2.02 -35.54
CA SER A 419 -1.19 0.60 -35.29
C SER A 419 0.14 -0.12 -35.17
N TYR A 420 0.42 -0.75 -34.03
CA TYR A 420 1.49 -1.74 -33.93
C TYR A 420 0.90 -3.11 -34.27
N SER A 421 1.15 -3.56 -35.50
CA SER A 421 0.94 -4.93 -35.91
C SER A 421 2.25 -5.70 -35.77
N ASP A 422 2.23 -6.70 -34.90
CA ASP A 422 3.23 -7.75 -34.79
C ASP A 422 3.28 -8.58 -36.07
N SER A 423 4.50 -8.79 -36.60
CA SER A 423 5.01 -10.03 -37.20
C SER A 423 6.30 -9.70 -37.95
N ASP A 424 7.39 -10.43 -37.67
CA ASP A 424 8.08 -11.16 -38.74
C ASP A 424 9.12 -12.13 -38.18
N SER A 425 8.95 -13.36 -38.63
CA SER A 425 9.83 -14.50 -38.53
C SER A 425 10.95 -14.46 -39.58
N ASP A 426 12.10 -15.01 -39.18
CA ASP A 426 13.00 -15.89 -39.93
C ASP A 426 14.23 -15.39 -40.74
N THR A 427 15.35 -16.07 -40.43
CA THR A 427 16.49 -16.50 -41.27
C THR A 427 17.66 -15.56 -41.66
N GLY A 428 18.88 -16.04 -41.37
CA GLY A 428 19.87 -16.34 -42.43
C GLY A 428 20.94 -15.31 -42.83
N ALA A 429 22.16 -15.51 -42.30
CA ALA A 429 23.51 -15.01 -42.64
C ALA A 429 23.84 -14.45 -44.06
N LYS A 430 24.61 -13.34 -44.12
CA LYS A 430 26.05 -13.21 -44.56
C LYS A 430 26.47 -11.79 -45.00
N ASP A 431 27.63 -11.36 -44.46
CA ASP A 431 28.75 -10.53 -44.96
C ASP A 431 28.61 -9.16 -45.70
N SER A 432 29.19 -8.13 -45.04
CA SER A 432 29.93 -6.92 -45.55
C SER A 432 29.16 -5.65 -45.98
N PRO A 433 29.77 -4.42 -45.92
CA PRO A 433 30.63 -3.74 -44.93
C PRO A 433 29.99 -2.38 -44.44
N PRO A 434 30.60 -1.56 -43.54
CA PRO A 434 29.84 -0.63 -42.70
C PRO A 434 29.66 0.78 -43.29
N PRO A 435 28.52 1.46 -43.04
CA PRO A 435 28.43 2.91 -43.19
C PRO A 435 28.34 3.64 -41.83
N ARG A 436 29.28 4.59 -41.69
CA ARG A 436 29.29 5.82 -40.87
C ARG A 436 28.10 6.06 -39.91
N LYS A 437 28.41 6.07 -38.60
CA LYS A 437 27.57 6.63 -37.54
C LYS A 437 27.29 8.11 -37.80
N ARG A 438 26.08 8.44 -38.27
CA ARG A 438 25.47 9.76 -38.12
C ARG A 438 24.82 9.81 -36.74
N ARG A 439 25.39 10.67 -35.88
CA ARG A 439 24.85 11.08 -34.59
C ARG A 439 23.64 11.98 -34.90
N CYS A 440 22.43 11.50 -34.67
CA CYS A 440 21.22 12.31 -34.75
C CYS A 440 20.97 12.90 -33.37
N SER A 441 21.16 14.20 -33.27
CA SER A 441 20.87 15.04 -32.11
C SER A 441 19.37 15.21 -32.00
N GLN A 442 18.76 14.78 -30.88
CA GLN A 442 17.45 15.27 -30.49
C GLN A 442 17.65 16.50 -29.60
N THR A 443 17.15 17.60 -30.12
CA THR A 443 17.16 18.94 -29.57
C THR A 443 16.10 19.03 -28.48
N GLN A 444 16.51 18.97 -27.21
CA GLN A 444 15.77 19.57 -26.10
C GLN A 444 16.35 20.97 -25.89
N THR A 445 15.61 21.98 -26.34
CA THR A 445 15.89 23.38 -26.00
C THR A 445 14.88 23.75 -24.93
N TYR A 446 15.34 24.06 -23.71
CA TYR A 446 14.92 25.22 -22.92
C TYR A 446 15.88 25.40 -21.72
N LEU A 447 16.81 26.35 -21.91
CA LEU A 447 17.51 27.23 -20.96
C LEU A 447 18.16 26.65 -19.68
N GLU A 448 19.43 26.28 -19.83
CA GLU A 448 20.47 26.48 -18.80
C GLU A 448 20.94 27.95 -18.85
N GLN A 449 20.88 28.63 -17.70
CA GLN A 449 21.85 29.69 -17.38
C GLN A 449 22.70 29.20 -16.22
N ASN A 450 23.99 29.05 -16.51
CA ASN A 450 25.04 28.66 -15.58
C ASN A 450 25.14 29.63 -14.41
N GLN A 451 25.05 29.12 -13.18
CA GLN A 451 25.78 29.70 -12.05
C GLN A 451 26.17 28.62 -11.04
N THR A 452 27.33 28.86 -10.47
CA THR A 452 28.25 27.95 -9.78
C THR A 452 27.74 27.36 -8.47
N CYS A 453 28.35 26.23 -8.12
CA CYS A 453 28.16 25.39 -6.94
C CYS A 453 27.96 26.18 -5.64
N ASP A 454 26.90 25.84 -4.91
CA ASP A 454 26.88 25.86 -3.44
C ASP A 454 25.91 24.78 -2.93
N ASP A 455 26.36 24.05 -1.91
CA ASP A 455 25.65 23.04 -1.14
C ASP A 455 24.29 23.55 -0.64
N SER A 456 23.20 22.82 -0.91
CA SER A 456 21.89 23.05 -0.26
C SER A 456 21.01 21.81 -0.29
N SER A 457 21.02 21.07 0.81
CA SER A 457 20.05 20.04 1.19
C SER A 457 18.73 20.66 1.65
N SER A 458 17.85 21.08 0.73
CA SER A 458 16.65 21.87 1.12
C SER A 458 15.29 21.31 0.69
N SER A 459 15.14 20.02 0.37
CA SER A 459 13.84 19.46 -0.05
C SER A 459 13.03 18.74 1.04
N ILE A 460 13.49 18.71 2.30
CA ILE A 460 12.82 17.97 3.40
C ILE A 460 12.12 18.91 4.41
N ASP A 461 12.47 20.20 4.44
CA ASP A 461 11.96 21.15 5.45
C ASP A 461 10.55 21.73 5.18
N GLU A 462 10.01 21.62 3.97
CA GLU A 462 8.67 22.15 3.66
C GLU A 462 7.51 21.29 4.18
N CYS A 463 7.74 20.02 4.56
CA CYS A 463 6.67 19.15 5.10
C CYS A 463 6.27 19.45 6.56
N GLN A 464 6.94 20.38 7.26
CA GLN A 464 6.77 20.56 8.70
C GLN A 464 5.62 21.51 9.11
N ASN A 465 5.03 22.25 8.16
CA ASN A 465 4.03 23.30 8.43
C ASN A 465 2.65 23.03 7.82
N LEU A 466 2.10 21.83 8.04
CA LEU A 466 0.71 21.52 7.68
C LEU A 466 -0.28 22.23 8.64
N LYS A 467 -0.63 23.49 8.35
CA LYS A 467 -1.80 24.14 8.96
C LYS A 467 -3.08 23.60 8.30
N PHE A 468 -3.99 23.05 9.10
CA PHE A 468 -5.29 22.51 8.66
C PHE A 468 -6.33 23.60 8.47
N GLN A 469 -6.15 24.44 7.46
CA GLN A 469 -7.25 25.23 6.91
C GLN A 469 -7.55 24.68 5.52
N ASP A 470 -8.05 23.45 5.49
CA ASP A 470 -8.39 22.81 4.24
C ASP A 470 -9.84 23.19 3.92
N SER A 471 -10.05 23.93 2.83
CA SER A 471 -11.41 24.17 2.35
C SER A 471 -11.97 22.85 1.86
N PHE A 472 -13.10 22.43 2.44
CA PHE A 472 -14.03 21.43 1.89
C PHE A 472 -14.17 21.54 0.36
N ASP A 473 -14.17 22.77 -0.15
CA ASP A 473 -14.20 23.11 -1.58
C ASP A 473 -12.97 22.60 -2.37
N SER A 474 -11.79 22.51 -1.76
CA SER A 474 -10.58 21.97 -2.43
C SER A 474 -10.69 20.47 -2.68
N ILE A 475 -11.17 19.72 -1.67
CA ILE A 475 -11.37 18.26 -1.78
C ILE A 475 -12.48 17.98 -2.77
N MET A 476 -13.62 18.65 -2.64
CA MET A 476 -14.74 18.45 -3.55
C MET A 476 -14.40 18.94 -4.96
N GLY A 477 -13.70 20.06 -5.10
CA GLY A 477 -13.18 20.53 -6.38
C GLY A 477 -12.19 19.56 -7.03
N MET A 478 -11.38 18.82 -6.26
CA MET A 478 -10.55 17.73 -6.78
C MET A 478 -11.41 16.55 -7.26
N ILE A 479 -12.37 16.10 -6.46
CA ILE A 479 -13.28 14.98 -6.80
C ILE A 479 -14.10 15.29 -8.06
N ILE A 480 -14.66 16.50 -8.17
CA ILE A 480 -15.45 16.95 -9.33
C ILE A 480 -14.56 17.03 -10.59
N ARG A 481 -13.35 17.61 -10.48
CA ARG A 481 -12.41 17.65 -11.62
C ARG A 481 -11.99 16.25 -12.06
N LEU A 482 -11.75 15.34 -11.11
CA LEU A 482 -11.46 13.93 -11.40
C LEU A 482 -12.62 13.28 -12.17
N ARG A 483 -13.86 13.44 -11.71
CA ARG A 483 -15.05 12.92 -12.40
C ARG A 483 -15.13 13.41 -13.84
N MET A 484 -14.99 14.72 -14.05
CA MET A 484 -15.06 15.32 -15.37
C MET A 484 -13.94 14.82 -16.28
N HIS A 485 -12.74 14.63 -15.74
CA HIS A 485 -11.61 14.06 -16.46
C HIS A 485 -11.86 12.61 -16.87
N MET A 486 -12.28 11.77 -15.91
CA MET A 486 -12.60 10.36 -16.15
C MET A 486 -13.73 10.16 -17.15
N SER A 487 -14.77 10.98 -17.09
CA SER A 487 -15.90 10.93 -18.05
C SER A 487 -15.41 11.16 -19.48
N ARG A 488 -14.51 12.13 -19.68
CA ARG A 488 -13.90 12.39 -21.00
C ARG A 488 -13.01 11.25 -21.47
N LEU A 489 -12.30 10.56 -20.56
CA LEU A 489 -11.47 9.42 -20.90
C LEU A 489 -12.32 8.20 -21.30
N GLU A 490 -13.40 7.92 -20.56
CA GLU A 490 -14.35 6.84 -20.86
C GLU A 490 -15.06 7.08 -22.20
N GLU A 491 -15.55 8.31 -22.46
CA GLU A 491 -16.18 8.68 -23.74
C GLU A 491 -15.24 8.48 -24.95
N ARG A 492 -13.93 8.65 -24.74
CA ARG A 492 -12.90 8.46 -25.76
C ARG A 492 -12.38 7.03 -25.83
N GLY A 493 -12.82 6.12 -24.96
CA GLY A 493 -12.31 4.75 -24.85
C GLY A 493 -10.82 4.69 -24.46
N LEU A 494 -10.32 5.70 -23.76
CA LEU A 494 -8.91 5.81 -23.33
C LEU A 494 -8.68 5.27 -21.91
N PHE A 495 -9.75 4.89 -21.22
CA PHE A 495 -9.66 4.35 -19.88
C PHE A 495 -9.47 2.82 -19.91
N PRO A 496 -8.55 2.24 -19.10
CA PRO A 496 -8.16 0.84 -19.22
C PRO A 496 -9.26 -0.17 -18.82
N TYR A 497 -10.33 0.30 -18.17
CA TYR A 497 -11.48 -0.50 -17.76
C TYR A 497 -12.76 0.34 -17.83
N LYS A 498 -13.93 -0.28 -17.60
CA LYS A 498 -15.22 0.43 -17.61
C LYS A 498 -15.35 1.32 -16.37
N ALA A 499 -15.21 2.64 -16.51
CA ALA A 499 -15.23 3.58 -15.40
C ALA A 499 -16.62 3.88 -14.82
N ASN A 500 -17.69 3.41 -15.45
CA ASN A 500 -19.08 3.81 -15.14
C ASN A 500 -19.48 3.72 -13.66
N ALA A 501 -19.05 2.67 -12.95
CA ALA A 501 -19.36 2.53 -11.53
C ALA A 501 -18.65 3.59 -10.68
N LEU A 502 -17.39 3.89 -11.00
CA LEU A 502 -16.61 4.91 -10.32
C LEU A 502 -17.13 6.32 -10.62
N ILE A 503 -17.47 6.61 -11.88
CA ILE A 503 -18.05 7.89 -12.29
C ILE A 503 -19.34 8.15 -11.51
N LYS A 504 -20.25 7.17 -11.40
CA LYS A 504 -21.49 7.29 -10.63
C LYS A 504 -21.27 7.57 -9.14
N LEU A 505 -20.22 7.00 -8.55
CA LEU A 505 -19.89 7.28 -7.15
C LEU A 505 -19.37 8.71 -6.96
N LEU A 506 -18.56 9.19 -7.91
CA LEU A 506 -18.09 10.57 -7.89
C LEU A 506 -19.24 11.56 -8.11
N GLU A 507 -20.21 11.26 -8.99
CA GLU A 507 -21.45 12.02 -9.16
C GLU A 507 -22.24 12.10 -7.85
N ALA A 508 -22.42 10.97 -7.16
CA ALA A 508 -23.12 10.97 -5.88
C ALA A 508 -22.40 11.81 -4.80
N CYS A 509 -21.07 11.89 -4.85
CA CYS A 509 -20.30 12.77 -3.94
C CYS A 509 -20.51 14.25 -4.29
N GLU A 510 -20.59 14.60 -5.57
CA GLU A 510 -20.93 15.94 -6.05
C GLU A 510 -22.35 16.33 -5.62
N ASP A 511 -23.34 15.45 -5.83
CA ASP A 511 -24.72 15.68 -5.41
C ASP A 511 -24.86 15.93 -3.91
N LYS A 512 -24.04 15.25 -3.08
CA LYS A 512 -23.98 15.43 -1.63
C LYS A 512 -23.33 16.74 -1.21
N TYR A 513 -22.47 17.31 -2.05
CA TYR A 513 -21.80 18.58 -1.81
C TYR A 513 -22.68 19.77 -2.21
N GLU A 514 -23.52 19.62 -3.23
CA GLU A 514 -24.46 20.66 -3.66
C GLU A 514 -25.69 20.82 -2.75
N GLN A 515 -25.98 19.80 -1.92
CA GLN A 515 -27.02 19.81 -0.88
C GLN A 515 -26.55 20.52 0.40
#